data_AF-F4R7J1-F1
#
_entry.id   AF-F4R7J1-F1
#
_cell.length_a   1.000
_cell.length_b   1.000
_cell.length_c   1.000
_cell.angle_alpha   90.00
_cell.angle_beta   90.00
_cell.angle_gamma   90.00
#
_symmetry.space_group_name_H-M   'P 1'
#
loop_
_entity.id
_entity.type
_entity.pdbx_description
1 polymer ?
#
loop_
_entity_poly.entity_id
_entity_poly.type
_entity_poly.pdbx_seq_one_letter_code
_entity_poly.pdbx_strand_id
1 'polypeptide(L)'
;MEFGDPFLDCGNLSHPQEPWAVDADTQEGIQAYLIRSRCKEELRRLTKEARQTVKWALEYQGRLDNLAKDIEEGNLPSWARNMEMMRALHHSLLRQACRLWLHWNPQIRTLIERTSTPEGFEQLKEDDELLFARWQDMMASCIRSWEAHVGRTLIAVDEDGALGDAEAVGNEMEVPDMDDDDDEAEEEEEEEEEEEEEEEE
;
A
#
# COMPACT_ATOMS: atom_id res chain seq x y z
N MET A 1 30.89 -6.37 16.01
CA MET A 1 29.71 -5.49 16.14
C MET A 1 30.26 -4.09 16.22
N GLU A 2 30.05 -3.29 15.18
CA GLU A 2 30.67 -1.98 15.05
C GLU A 2 29.81 -0.96 15.81
N PHE A 3 30.32 -0.42 16.92
CA PHE A 3 29.65 0.55 17.80
C PHE A 3 29.65 1.98 17.22
N GLY A 4 29.53 2.11 15.89
CA GLY A 4 29.67 3.38 15.18
C GLY A 4 28.37 4.19 15.05
N ASP A 5 27.26 3.71 15.61
CA ASP A 5 26.00 4.47 15.59
C ASP A 5 26.11 5.69 16.53
N PRO A 6 26.05 6.93 16.01
CA PRO A 6 26.10 8.14 16.84
C PRO A 6 25.01 8.18 17.92
N PHE A 7 23.92 7.43 17.73
CA PHE A 7 22.86 7.29 18.73
C PHE A 7 23.32 6.51 19.98
N LEU A 8 24.16 5.50 19.80
CA LEU A 8 24.71 4.66 20.89
C LEU A 8 26.02 5.20 21.47
N ASP A 9 26.59 6.26 20.88
CA ASP A 9 27.75 6.94 21.43
C ASP A 9 27.41 7.54 22.81
N CYS A 10 28.07 7.01 23.83
CA CYS A 10 27.92 7.45 25.22
C CYS A 10 28.81 8.67 25.54
N GLY A 11 29.60 9.13 24.56
CA GLY A 11 30.58 10.20 24.72
C GLY A 11 31.78 9.77 25.57
N ASN A 12 32.80 10.63 25.61
CA ASN A 12 33.99 10.38 26.41
C ASN A 12 33.72 10.65 27.90
N LEU A 13 33.73 9.59 28.72
CA LEU A 13 33.62 9.67 30.18
C LEU A 13 34.96 10.02 30.84
N SER A 14 35.60 11.11 30.41
CA SER A 14 36.92 11.52 30.91
C SER A 14 36.84 12.78 31.77
N HIS A 15 37.38 12.71 32.99
CA HIS A 15 37.57 13.87 33.86
C HIS A 15 38.85 13.69 34.70
N PRO A 16 39.66 14.75 34.93
CA PRO A 16 41.02 14.59 35.47
C PRO A 16 41.12 14.05 36.91
N GLN A 17 40.09 14.24 37.74
CA GLN A 17 40.17 13.96 39.20
C GLN A 17 38.88 13.37 39.79
N GLU A 18 37.88 13.04 38.97
CA GLU A 18 36.61 12.54 39.49
C GLU A 18 36.65 11.00 39.64
N PRO A 19 36.18 10.43 40.77
CA PRO A 19 36.22 8.99 40.99
C PRO A 19 35.51 8.18 39.89
N TRP A 20 34.39 8.70 39.37
CA TRP A 20 33.61 8.05 38.31
C TRP A 20 34.29 8.06 36.93
N ALA A 21 35.31 8.88 36.75
CA ALA A 21 36.01 9.07 35.47
C ALA A 21 37.41 8.44 35.43
N VAL A 22 37.86 7.84 36.53
CA VAL A 22 39.16 7.18 36.67
C VAL A 22 39.00 5.68 36.92
N ASP A 23 37.95 5.29 37.65
CA ASP A 23 37.62 3.89 37.91
C ASP A 23 36.93 3.24 36.70
N ALA A 24 37.56 2.21 36.14
CA ALA A 24 37.11 1.53 34.92
C ALA A 24 35.77 0.81 35.13
N ASP A 25 35.57 0.17 36.28
CA ASP A 25 34.33 -0.54 36.60
C ASP A 25 33.15 0.45 36.72
N THR A 26 33.39 1.62 37.32
CA THR A 26 32.40 2.70 37.38
C THR A 26 32.07 3.26 35.99
N GLN A 27 33.08 3.46 35.12
CA GLN A 27 32.84 3.90 33.74
C GLN A 27 32.01 2.87 32.96
N GLU A 28 32.33 1.58 33.08
CA GLU A 28 31.58 0.50 32.44
C GLU A 28 30.13 0.47 32.95
N GLY A 29 29.93 0.61 34.27
CA GLY A 29 28.60 0.70 34.87
C GLY A 29 27.79 1.89 34.35
N ILE A 30 28.41 3.07 34.22
CA ILE A 30 27.78 4.26 33.63
C ILE A 30 27.40 4.02 32.18
N GLN A 31 28.32 3.47 31.36
CA GLN A 31 28.03 3.15 29.96
C GLN A 31 26.88 2.16 29.83
N ALA A 32 26.91 1.07 30.60
CA ALA A 32 25.84 0.06 30.60
C ALA A 32 24.48 0.67 30.97
N TYR A 33 24.45 1.55 31.98
CA TYR A 33 23.23 2.27 32.36
C TYR A 33 22.72 3.20 31.25
N LEU A 34 23.61 3.96 30.61
CA LEU A 34 23.28 4.87 29.52
C LEU A 34 22.73 4.11 28.31
N ILE A 35 23.42 3.04 27.88
CA ILE A 35 22.98 2.16 26.79
C ILE A 35 21.59 1.61 27.10
N ARG A 36 21.39 1.03 28.30
CA ARG A 36 20.09 0.50 28.71
C ARG A 36 18.98 1.56 28.65
N SER A 37 19.28 2.77 29.13
CA SER A 37 18.31 3.88 29.13
C SER A 37 17.95 4.34 27.72
N ARG A 38 18.94 4.41 26.82
CA ARG A 38 18.74 4.74 25.40
C ARG A 38 17.98 3.65 24.67
N CYS A 39 18.31 2.38 24.86
CA CYS A 39 17.55 1.26 24.28
C CYS A 39 16.09 1.28 24.72
N LYS A 40 15.81 1.61 26.00
CA LYS A 40 14.43 1.78 26.47
C LYS A 40 13.72 2.90 25.70
N GLU A 41 14.35 4.05 25.53
CA GLU A 41 13.74 5.17 24.78
C GLU A 41 13.56 4.85 23.30
N GLU A 42 14.53 4.18 22.69
CA GLU A 42 14.44 3.77 21.28
C GLU A 42 13.31 2.79 21.06
N LEU A 43 13.14 1.82 21.97
CA LEU A 43 11.98 0.94 21.92
C LEU A 43 10.67 1.74 21.96
N ARG A 44 10.55 2.76 22.82
CA ARG A 44 9.35 3.63 22.86
C ARG A 44 9.11 4.37 21.55
N ARG A 45 10.17 4.79 20.85
CA ARG A 45 10.06 5.45 19.55
C ARG A 45 9.58 4.48 18.48
N LEU A 46 10.19 3.31 18.39
CA LEU A 46 9.78 2.24 17.49
C LEU A 46 8.32 1.81 17.74
N THR A 47 7.90 1.71 19.00
CA THR A 47 6.50 1.48 19.40
C THR A 47 5.56 2.51 18.79
N LYS A 48 5.89 3.81 18.88
CA LYS A 48 5.06 4.89 18.33
C LYS A 48 5.05 4.90 16.82
N GLU A 49 6.21 4.73 16.19
CA GLU A 49 6.36 4.72 14.74
C GLU A 49 5.61 3.55 14.11
N ALA A 50 5.70 2.33 14.68
CA ALA A 50 4.96 1.17 14.21
C ALA A 50 3.43 1.44 14.18
N ARG A 51 2.88 2.04 15.24
CA ARG A 51 1.45 2.41 15.30
C ARG A 51 1.13 3.51 14.29
N GLN A 52 2.01 4.48 14.13
CA GLN A 52 1.82 5.57 13.18
C GLN A 52 1.81 5.04 11.75
N THR A 53 2.65 4.07 11.42
CA THR A 53 2.65 3.39 10.12
C THR A 53 1.32 2.70 9.84
N VAL A 54 0.76 1.99 10.82
CA VAL A 54 -0.58 1.37 10.67
C VAL A 54 -1.68 2.43 10.51
N LYS A 55 -1.62 3.54 11.27
CA LYS A 55 -2.56 4.67 11.11
C LYS A 55 -2.48 5.27 9.71
N TRP A 56 -1.28 5.52 9.21
CA TRP A 56 -1.09 6.03 7.84
C TRP A 56 -1.59 5.07 6.77
N ALA A 57 -1.42 3.76 6.97
CA ALA A 57 -1.98 2.77 6.07
C ALA A 57 -3.51 2.82 6.02
N LEU A 58 -4.16 2.91 7.18
CA LEU A 58 -5.63 3.08 7.27
C LEU A 58 -6.10 4.39 6.60
N GLU A 59 -5.39 5.50 6.83
CA GLU A 59 -5.68 6.78 6.18
C GLU A 59 -5.46 6.72 4.66
N TYR A 60 -4.44 6.01 4.21
CA TYR A 60 -4.18 5.80 2.78
C TYR A 60 -5.32 4.99 2.15
N GLN A 61 -5.76 3.91 2.79
CA GLN A 61 -6.90 3.14 2.30
C GLN A 61 -8.17 4.01 2.24
N GLY A 62 -8.45 4.80 3.29
CA GLY A 62 -9.60 5.72 3.28
C GLY A 62 -9.56 6.73 2.12
N ARG A 63 -8.37 7.19 1.71
CA ARG A 63 -8.22 8.05 0.53
C ARG A 63 -8.50 7.30 -0.78
N LEU A 64 -8.11 6.04 -0.89
CA LEU A 64 -8.46 5.21 -2.05
C LEU A 64 -9.96 4.96 -2.13
N ASP A 65 -10.61 4.71 -1.01
CA ASP A 65 -12.05 4.47 -0.95
C ASP A 65 -12.84 5.74 -1.31
N ASN A 66 -12.37 6.92 -0.86
CA ASN A 66 -12.97 8.19 -1.25
C ASN A 66 -12.78 8.48 -2.75
N LEU A 67 -11.59 8.20 -3.29
CA LEU A 67 -11.33 8.36 -4.72
C LEU A 67 -12.25 7.46 -5.56
N ALA A 68 -12.54 6.22 -5.12
CA ALA A 68 -13.50 5.35 -5.79
C ALA A 68 -14.89 6.01 -5.87
N LYS A 69 -15.37 6.56 -4.74
CA LYS A 69 -16.66 7.26 -4.67
C LYS A 69 -16.69 8.49 -5.58
N ASP A 70 -15.64 9.31 -5.57
CA ASP A 70 -15.58 10.50 -6.42
C ASP A 70 -15.61 10.14 -7.92
N ILE A 71 -15.00 9.01 -8.30
CA ILE A 71 -15.04 8.48 -9.67
C ILE A 71 -16.45 7.97 -10.03
N GLU A 72 -17.13 7.27 -9.12
CA GLU A 72 -18.50 6.75 -9.32
C GLU A 72 -19.54 7.88 -9.39
N GLU A 73 -19.43 8.87 -8.52
CA GLU A 73 -20.36 10.00 -8.42
C GLU A 73 -20.12 11.09 -9.47
N GLY A 74 -19.02 11.01 -10.22
CA GLY A 74 -18.70 12.04 -11.21
C GLY A 74 -18.11 13.32 -10.61
N ASN A 75 -17.74 13.32 -9.33
CA ASN A 75 -17.32 14.49 -8.57
C ASN A 75 -15.82 14.83 -8.74
N LEU A 76 -15.26 14.49 -9.90
CA LEU A 76 -13.84 14.70 -10.16
C LEU A 76 -13.55 16.13 -10.64
N PRO A 77 -12.36 16.66 -10.32
CA PRO A 77 -11.91 17.95 -10.85
C PRO A 77 -11.90 18.01 -12.38
N SER A 78 -11.99 19.21 -12.94
CA SER A 78 -12.08 19.44 -14.39
C SER A 78 -10.88 18.95 -15.23
N TRP A 79 -9.75 18.60 -14.59
CA TRP A 79 -8.59 18.00 -15.24
C TRP A 79 -8.70 16.46 -15.36
N ALA A 80 -9.53 15.83 -14.54
CA ALA A 80 -9.76 14.39 -14.49
C ALA A 80 -10.94 13.97 -15.39
N ARG A 81 -11.04 14.57 -16.59
CA ARG A 81 -12.15 14.34 -17.54
C ARG A 81 -12.22 12.92 -18.07
N ASN A 82 -11.10 12.20 -18.09
CA ASN A 82 -11.06 10.81 -18.53
C ASN A 82 -11.34 9.87 -17.35
N MET A 83 -12.62 9.55 -17.18
CA MET A 83 -13.10 8.65 -16.12
C MET A 83 -12.50 7.25 -16.22
N GLU A 84 -12.23 6.76 -17.42
CA GLU A 84 -11.65 5.43 -17.64
C GLU A 84 -10.19 5.39 -17.17
N MET A 85 -9.41 6.42 -17.49
CA MET A 85 -8.04 6.57 -16.98
C MET A 85 -8.03 6.67 -15.45
N MET A 86 -8.94 7.43 -14.85
CA MET A 86 -9.02 7.57 -13.40
C MET A 86 -9.40 6.26 -12.71
N ARG A 87 -10.32 5.47 -13.30
CA ARG A 87 -10.60 4.10 -12.83
C ARG A 87 -9.37 3.22 -12.94
N ALA A 88 -8.67 3.22 -14.07
CA ALA A 88 -7.47 2.41 -14.26
C ALA A 88 -6.37 2.76 -13.25
N LEU A 89 -6.13 4.06 -13.00
CA LEU A 89 -5.18 4.53 -12.00
C LEU A 89 -5.61 4.10 -10.59
N HIS A 90 -6.88 4.29 -10.22
CA HIS A 90 -7.42 3.84 -8.94
C HIS A 90 -7.21 2.34 -8.74
N HIS A 91 -7.57 1.52 -9.73
CA HIS A 91 -7.36 0.08 -9.67
C HIS A 91 -5.89 -0.29 -9.50
N SER A 92 -4.98 0.39 -10.21
CA SER A 92 -3.54 0.12 -10.08
C SER A 92 -3.02 0.45 -8.67
N LEU A 93 -3.44 1.58 -8.10
CA LEU A 93 -3.06 2.02 -6.75
C LEU A 93 -3.64 1.10 -5.69
N LEU A 94 -4.92 0.73 -5.82
CA LEU A 94 -5.59 -0.22 -4.94
C LEU A 94 -4.88 -1.57 -4.97
N ARG A 95 -4.50 -2.06 -6.16
CA ARG A 95 -3.76 -3.31 -6.30
C ARG A 95 -2.41 -3.28 -5.58
N GLN A 96 -1.65 -2.19 -5.74
CA GLN A 96 -0.36 -2.01 -5.05
C GLN A 96 -0.54 -1.93 -3.54
N ALA A 97 -1.53 -1.16 -3.07
CA ALA A 97 -1.85 -1.02 -1.67
C ALA A 97 -2.25 -2.37 -1.05
N CYS A 98 -3.19 -3.10 -1.66
CA CYS A 98 -3.62 -4.42 -1.19
C CYS A 98 -2.44 -5.41 -1.09
N ARG A 99 -1.54 -5.43 -2.07
CA ARG A 99 -0.32 -6.26 -2.02
C ARG A 99 0.55 -5.91 -0.82
N LEU A 100 0.76 -4.61 -0.57
CA LEU A 100 1.55 -4.14 0.57
C LEU A 100 0.87 -4.53 1.90
N TRP A 101 -0.44 -4.34 2.01
CA TRP A 101 -1.20 -4.68 3.21
C TRP A 101 -1.18 -6.17 3.51
N LEU A 102 -1.34 -7.02 2.49
CA LEU A 102 -1.23 -8.47 2.63
C LEU A 102 0.16 -8.90 3.10
N HIS A 103 1.21 -8.29 2.56
CA HIS A 103 2.59 -8.57 2.99
C HIS A 103 2.83 -8.15 4.45
N TRP A 104 2.28 -7.01 4.87
CA TRP A 104 2.46 -6.50 6.24
C TRP A 104 1.55 -7.16 7.27
N ASN A 105 0.41 -7.71 6.86
CA ASN A 105 -0.61 -8.27 7.76
C ASN A 105 -0.07 -9.26 8.80
N PRO A 106 0.75 -10.28 8.46
CA PRO A 106 1.28 -11.20 9.47
C PRO A 106 2.26 -10.52 10.45
N GLN A 107 2.99 -9.51 9.98
CA GLN A 107 4.05 -8.86 10.75
C GLN A 107 3.52 -7.78 11.70
N ILE A 108 2.44 -7.07 11.34
CA ILE A 108 1.91 -5.95 12.12
C ILE A 108 1.52 -6.38 13.53
N ARG A 109 0.85 -7.53 13.68
CA ARG A 109 0.45 -8.04 14.99
C ARG A 109 1.67 -8.33 15.86
N THR A 110 2.62 -9.08 15.31
CA THR A 110 3.85 -9.42 16.02
C THR A 110 4.67 -8.18 16.37
N LEU A 111 4.70 -7.18 15.49
CA LEU A 111 5.41 -5.92 15.71
C LEU A 111 4.77 -5.12 16.85
N ILE A 112 3.44 -4.98 16.87
CA ILE A 112 2.74 -4.28 17.94
C ILE A 112 2.92 -5.03 19.27
N GLU A 113 2.69 -6.35 19.29
CA GLU A 113 2.82 -7.17 20.50
C GLU A 113 4.24 -7.12 21.09
N ARG A 114 5.29 -7.22 20.25
CA ARG A 114 6.69 -7.17 20.71
C ARG A 114 7.13 -5.79 21.17
N THR A 115 6.52 -4.73 20.65
CA THR A 115 6.86 -3.35 21.02
C THR A 115 5.98 -2.82 22.17
N SER A 116 4.91 -3.53 22.53
CA SER A 116 4.07 -3.27 23.70
C SER A 116 4.70 -3.84 24.98
N THR A 117 5.87 -3.34 25.37
CA THR A 117 6.50 -3.72 26.66
C THR A 117 5.74 -3.18 27.89
N PRO A 118 5.88 -3.81 29.07
CA PRO A 118 4.89 -3.71 30.16
C PRO A 118 4.96 -2.45 31.03
N GLU A 119 6.01 -1.64 30.94
CA GLU A 119 6.27 -0.54 31.88
C GLU A 119 5.71 0.79 31.36
N GLY A 120 4.47 1.12 31.74
CA GLY A 120 3.90 2.47 31.62
C GLY A 120 3.04 2.75 30.39
N PHE A 121 2.55 1.70 29.71
CA PHE A 121 1.77 1.83 28.47
C PHE A 121 0.37 1.18 28.56
N GLU A 122 -0.24 1.18 29.75
CA GLU A 122 -1.57 0.59 29.96
C GLU A 122 -2.65 1.24 29.07
N GLN A 123 -2.61 2.55 28.87
CA GLN A 123 -3.51 3.24 27.92
C GLN A 123 -3.31 2.82 26.45
N LEU A 124 -2.13 2.32 26.06
CA LEU A 124 -1.91 1.91 24.66
C LEU A 124 -2.55 0.58 24.32
N LYS A 125 -2.90 -0.26 25.30
CA LYS A 125 -3.50 -1.57 25.00
C LYS A 125 -4.89 -1.45 24.35
N GLU A 126 -5.75 -0.60 24.91
CA GLU A 126 -7.09 -0.37 24.34
C GLU A 126 -6.99 0.29 22.95
N ASP A 127 -6.06 1.23 22.78
CA ASP A 127 -5.77 1.87 21.50
C ASP A 127 -5.22 0.85 20.47
N ASP A 128 -4.38 -0.09 20.89
CA ASP A 128 -3.80 -1.13 20.04
C ASP A 128 -4.85 -2.14 19.57
N GLU A 129 -5.75 -2.55 20.46
CA GLU A 129 -6.87 -3.44 20.12
C GLU A 129 -7.80 -2.78 19.10
N LEU A 130 -8.14 -1.50 19.32
CA LEU A 130 -8.94 -0.73 18.37
C LEU A 130 -8.22 -0.55 17.02
N LEU A 131 -6.93 -0.24 17.05
CA LEU A 131 -6.11 -0.09 15.84
C LEU A 131 -6.04 -1.40 15.06
N PHE A 132 -5.88 -2.53 15.75
CA PHE A 132 -5.88 -3.85 15.14
C PHE A 132 -7.25 -4.24 14.57
N ALA A 133 -8.34 -3.95 15.28
CA ALA A 133 -9.69 -4.18 14.78
C ALA A 133 -9.93 -3.42 13.47
N ARG A 134 -9.59 -2.12 13.43
CA ARG A 134 -9.68 -1.30 12.22
C ARG A 134 -8.81 -1.84 11.08
N TRP A 135 -7.61 -2.34 11.39
CA TRP A 135 -6.74 -2.99 10.42
C TRP A 135 -7.36 -4.27 9.85
N GLN A 136 -7.94 -5.12 10.70
CA GLN A 136 -8.62 -6.35 10.25
C GLN A 136 -9.84 -6.04 9.38
N ASP A 137 -10.63 -5.03 9.74
CA ASP A 137 -11.76 -4.58 8.91
C ASP A 137 -11.30 -4.09 7.54
N MET A 138 -10.22 -3.29 7.51
CA MET A 138 -9.59 -2.82 6.28
C MET A 138 -9.09 -4.00 5.43
N MET A 139 -8.42 -4.98 6.05
CA MET A 139 -7.94 -6.18 5.37
C MET A 139 -9.07 -7.02 4.79
N ALA A 140 -10.15 -7.21 5.53
CA ALA A 140 -11.32 -7.93 5.05
C ALA A 140 -11.94 -7.22 3.83
N SER A 141 -11.97 -5.89 3.82
CA SER A 141 -12.39 -5.11 2.66
C SER A 141 -11.42 -5.28 1.48
N CYS A 142 -10.12 -5.20 1.73
CA CYS A 142 -9.08 -5.37 0.71
C CYS A 142 -9.13 -6.74 0.03
N ILE A 143 -9.35 -7.81 0.80
CA ILE A 143 -9.45 -9.18 0.28
C ILE A 143 -10.70 -9.31 -0.61
N ARG A 144 -11.87 -8.82 -0.16
CA ARG A 144 -13.09 -8.85 -0.97
C ARG A 144 -12.93 -8.06 -2.28
N SER A 145 -12.37 -6.86 -2.20
CA SER A 145 -12.12 -6.03 -3.38
C SER A 145 -11.12 -6.68 -4.33
N TRP A 146 -10.07 -7.31 -3.82
CA TRP A 146 -9.10 -8.06 -4.62
C TRP A 146 -9.73 -9.25 -5.35
N GLU A 147 -10.52 -10.07 -4.65
CA GLU A 147 -11.20 -11.22 -5.23
C GLU A 147 -12.19 -10.80 -6.32
N ALA A 148 -12.91 -9.71 -6.12
CA ALA A 148 -13.84 -9.16 -7.12
C ALA A 148 -13.14 -8.66 -8.39
N HIS A 149 -11.91 -8.13 -8.29
CA HIS A 149 -11.21 -7.48 -9.41
C HIS A 149 -10.21 -8.38 -10.12
N VAL A 150 -9.56 -9.30 -9.40
CA VAL A 150 -8.51 -10.16 -9.95
C VAL A 150 -9.06 -11.54 -10.34
N GLY A 151 -10.28 -11.89 -9.89
CA GLY A 151 -10.91 -13.17 -10.20
C GLY A 151 -10.13 -14.39 -9.72
N ARG A 152 -9.14 -14.19 -8.83
CA ARG A 152 -8.31 -15.25 -8.24
C ARG A 152 -8.51 -15.25 -6.74
N THR A 153 -8.87 -16.40 -6.19
CA THR A 153 -8.87 -16.65 -4.75
C THR A 153 -7.45 -16.52 -4.22
N LEU A 154 -7.27 -15.67 -3.21
CA LEU A 154 -5.99 -15.52 -2.53
C LEU A 154 -5.78 -16.78 -1.66
N ILE A 155 -4.95 -17.72 -2.11
CA ILE A 155 -4.51 -18.82 -1.24
C ILE A 155 -3.51 -18.18 -0.26
N ALA A 156 -3.87 -18.13 1.02
CA ALA A 156 -2.96 -17.69 2.07
C ALA A 156 -1.72 -18.61 2.04
N VAL A 157 -0.58 -18.06 1.64
CA VAL A 157 0.70 -18.77 1.65
C VAL A 157 1.26 -18.71 3.07
N ASP A 158 1.57 -19.87 3.63
CA ASP A 158 2.13 -20.07 4.97
C ASP A 158 3.50 -19.38 5.16
N GLU A 159 3.86 -19.26 6.44
CA GLU A 159 4.92 -18.55 7.21
C GLU A 159 6.24 -18.06 6.56
N ASP A 160 6.54 -18.27 5.29
CA ASP A 160 7.85 -17.96 4.69
C ASP A 160 7.90 -16.74 3.74
N GLY A 161 6.84 -15.94 3.67
CA GLY A 161 6.90 -14.55 3.16
C GLY A 161 7.34 -14.37 1.70
N ALA A 162 7.39 -15.42 0.87
CA ALA A 162 7.62 -15.31 -0.56
C ALA A 162 6.28 -15.15 -1.29
N LEU A 163 6.04 -13.97 -1.85
CA LEU A 163 5.03 -13.77 -2.89
C LEU A 163 5.47 -14.59 -4.12
N GLY A 164 4.96 -15.82 -4.22
CA GLY A 164 5.00 -16.57 -5.46
C GLY A 164 4.15 -15.86 -6.49
N ASP A 165 4.78 -15.06 -7.35
CA ASP A 165 4.13 -14.59 -8.56
C ASP A 165 3.85 -15.82 -9.41
N ALA A 166 2.58 -16.23 -9.47
CA ALA A 166 2.12 -16.99 -10.61
C ALA A 166 2.07 -16.01 -11.80
N GLU A 167 3.26 -15.68 -12.30
CA GLU A 167 3.52 -15.18 -13.65
C GLU A 167 2.82 -16.15 -14.61
N ALA A 168 1.60 -15.81 -14.97
CA ALA A 168 0.87 -16.47 -16.04
C ALA A 168 0.60 -15.39 -17.07
N VAL A 169 1.56 -15.30 -17.99
CA VAL A 169 1.42 -15.10 -19.43
C VAL A 169 0.32 -14.12 -19.82
N GLY A 170 0.74 -12.98 -20.36
CA GLY A 170 -0.14 -12.00 -20.97
C GLY A 170 -1.11 -12.68 -21.94
N ASN A 171 -2.40 -12.42 -21.73
CA ASN A 171 -3.37 -12.58 -22.79
C ASN A 171 -3.21 -11.35 -23.69
N GLU A 172 -2.28 -11.43 -24.65
CA GLU A 172 -2.37 -10.62 -25.85
C GLU A 172 -3.78 -10.85 -26.39
N MET A 173 -4.54 -9.76 -26.49
CA MET A 173 -5.84 -9.76 -27.13
C MET A 173 -5.58 -10.06 -28.61
N GLU A 174 -5.70 -11.34 -28.99
CA GLU A 174 -5.75 -11.75 -30.39
C GLU A 174 -6.86 -10.96 -31.06
N VAL A 175 -6.45 -10.05 -31.94
CA VAL A 175 -7.34 -9.38 -32.88
C VAL A 175 -7.86 -10.48 -33.81
N PRO A 176 -9.18 -10.69 -33.96
CA PRO A 176 -9.68 -11.69 -34.88
C PRO A 176 -9.25 -11.33 -36.30
N ASP A 177 -8.60 -12.28 -36.98
CA ASP A 177 -8.39 -12.27 -38.43
C ASP A 177 -9.75 -12.05 -39.08
N MET A 178 -9.92 -10.90 -39.74
CA MET A 178 -10.97 -10.70 -40.71
C MET A 178 -10.50 -11.41 -41.99
N ASP A 179 -10.92 -12.66 -42.13
CA ASP A 179 -10.83 -13.36 -43.41
C ASP A 179 -11.65 -12.58 -44.44
N ASP A 180 -10.94 -12.13 -45.47
CA ASP A 180 -11.46 -11.65 -46.75
C ASP A 180 -12.24 -12.78 -47.43
N ASP A 181 -13.58 -12.73 -47.36
CA ASP A 181 -14.42 -13.41 -48.35
C ASP A 181 -14.92 -12.39 -49.36
N ASP A 182 -14.13 -12.32 -50.42
CA ASP A 182 -14.40 -11.78 -51.75
C ASP A 182 -15.45 -12.68 -52.43
N ASP A 183 -16.65 -12.16 -52.67
CA ASP A 183 -17.59 -12.75 -53.64
C ASP A 183 -18.29 -11.60 -54.39
N GLU A 184 -17.77 -11.35 -55.60
CA GLU A 184 -18.39 -10.59 -56.68
C GLU A 184 -19.72 -11.22 -57.12
N ALA A 185 -20.74 -10.38 -57.34
CA ALA A 185 -21.77 -10.47 -58.40
C ALA A 185 -22.90 -9.49 -58.05
N GLU A 186 -23.60 -8.79 -58.95
CA GLU A 186 -23.52 -8.49 -60.37
C GLU A 186 -24.40 -7.23 -60.54
N GLU A 187 -24.19 -6.50 -61.63
CA GLU A 187 -24.87 -5.28 -62.04
C GLU A 187 -26.38 -5.49 -62.27
N GLU A 188 -27.23 -4.53 -61.88
CA GLU A 188 -28.41 -4.18 -62.68
C GLU A 188 -28.59 -2.64 -62.68
N GLU A 189 -28.44 -2.09 -63.88
CA GLU A 189 -28.81 -0.73 -64.28
C GLU A 189 -30.34 -0.60 -64.23
N GLU A 190 -30.88 0.48 -63.64
CA GLU A 190 -32.14 1.05 -64.10
C GLU A 190 -32.01 2.57 -64.21
N GLU A 191 -32.04 3.01 -65.46
CA GLU A 191 -32.29 4.37 -65.91
C GLU A 191 -33.72 4.78 -65.54
N GLU A 192 -33.91 5.96 -64.95
CA GLU A 192 -35.14 6.73 -65.14
C GLU A 192 -34.78 8.21 -65.38
N GLU A 193 -34.87 8.59 -66.66
CA GLU A 193 -35.09 9.96 -67.12
C GLU A 193 -36.53 10.40 -66.77
N GLU A 194 -36.71 11.67 -66.40
CA GLU A 194 -37.86 12.54 -66.75
C GLU A 194 -37.66 13.87 -65.99
N GLU A 195 -37.09 14.87 -66.63
CA GLU A 195 -37.72 15.93 -67.45
C GLU A 195 -38.06 17.20 -66.66
N GLU A 196 -37.75 18.30 -67.33
CA GLU A 196 -37.70 19.69 -66.89
C GLU A 196 -39.08 20.27 -66.59
N GLU A 197 -39.14 21.32 -65.77
CA GLU A 197 -39.85 22.54 -66.19
C GLU A 197 -39.32 23.75 -65.41
N GLU A 198 -38.67 24.63 -66.17
CA GLU A 198 -38.39 26.02 -65.83
C GLU A 198 -39.72 26.78 -65.64
N GLU A 199 -39.81 27.69 -64.68
CA GLU A 199 -40.46 28.99 -64.94
C GLU A 199 -39.72 30.09 -64.18
N GLU A 200 -39.36 31.10 -64.96
CA GLU A 200 -38.58 32.28 -64.62
C GLU A 200 -39.41 33.36 -63.88
N GLU A 201 -38.65 34.32 -63.33
CA GLU A 201 -39.00 35.69 -62.87
C GLU A 201 -39.62 35.92 -61.48
#